data_AF-A0A3A6NGY8-F1
#
_entry.id   AF-A0A3A6NGY8-F1
#
_cell.length_a   1.000
_cell.length_b   1.000
_cell.length_c   1.000
_cell.angle_alpha   90.00
_cell.angle_beta   90.00
_cell.angle_gamma   90.00
#
_symmetry.space_group_name_H-M   'P 1'
#
loop_
_entity.id
_entity.type
_entity.pdbx_description
1 polymer ?
#
loop_
_entity_poly.entity_id
_entity_poly.type
_entity_poly.pdbx_seq_one_letter_code
_entity_poly.pdbx_strand_id
1 'polypeptide(L)'
;MKNFQATPDCYDDSDNCLNSDLTLPYQQDTLKNMNMQNCPYCKEKIYSNALVCRYCKRDLPDMTTLPSQSNNWIPALLASALIVTGTAFLAYEFFKERQNWVDRE
;
A
#
# COMPACT_ATOMS: atom_id res chain seq x y z
N MET A 1 -31.59 -35.18 -35.94
CA MET A 1 -30.29 -35.36 -36.61
C MET A 1 -29.74 -33.98 -36.93
N LYS A 2 -28.43 -33.83 -36.78
CA LYS A 2 -27.65 -32.59 -36.81
C LYS A 2 -27.94 -31.75 -38.06
N ASN A 3 -27.82 -30.43 -37.95
CA ASN A 3 -26.93 -29.57 -38.76
C ASN A 3 -27.32 -28.09 -38.60
N PHE A 4 -26.67 -27.38 -37.68
CA PHE A 4 -26.49 -25.93 -37.79
C PHE A 4 -25.12 -25.74 -38.43
N GLN A 5 -25.10 -25.28 -39.68
CA GLN A 5 -23.88 -24.94 -40.40
C GLN A 5 -23.89 -23.44 -40.71
N ALA A 6 -22.74 -22.85 -40.41
CA ALA A 6 -22.33 -21.44 -40.40
C ALA A 6 -22.96 -20.49 -41.45
N THR A 7 -23.19 -19.25 -41.02
CA THR A 7 -23.09 -18.06 -41.88
C THR A 7 -21.81 -17.28 -41.49
N PRO A 8 -20.99 -16.85 -42.47
CA PRO A 8 -19.81 -16.02 -42.24
C PRO A 8 -20.06 -14.57 -42.69
N ASP A 9 -20.16 -13.63 -41.74
CA ASP A 9 -20.39 -12.23 -42.13
C ASP A 9 -20.00 -11.21 -41.04
N CYS A 10 -18.73 -10.82 -41.03
CA CYS A 10 -18.23 -9.50 -40.60
C CYS A 10 -16.80 -9.33 -41.16
N TYR A 11 -16.59 -8.77 -42.37
CA TYR A 11 -16.60 -7.36 -42.81
C TYR A 11 -15.40 -6.53 -42.29
N ASP A 12 -14.50 -6.24 -43.24
CA ASP A 12 -13.35 -5.31 -43.37
C ASP A 12 -12.74 -4.53 -42.17
N ASP A 13 -11.42 -4.71 -42.03
CA ASP A 13 -10.36 -3.71 -42.28
C ASP A 13 -10.52 -2.29 -41.70
N SER A 14 -9.78 -2.03 -40.61
CA SER A 14 -9.12 -0.74 -40.37
C SER A 14 -8.04 -0.92 -39.32
N ASP A 15 -6.80 -0.94 -39.78
CA ASP A 15 -5.63 -0.66 -38.97
C ASP A 15 -5.78 0.71 -38.28
N ASN A 16 -5.43 0.73 -36.99
CA ASN A 16 -5.21 1.90 -36.12
C ASN A 16 -6.38 2.32 -35.18
N CYS A 17 -6.45 1.63 -34.03
CA CYS A 17 -6.95 2.22 -32.78
C CYS A 17 -5.77 2.40 -31.81
N LEU A 18 -4.99 3.46 -32.04
CA LEU A 18 -4.13 4.07 -31.04
C LEU A 18 -5.02 4.51 -29.85
N ASN A 19 -5.15 3.66 -28.83
CA ASN A 19 -5.68 4.12 -27.56
C ASN A 19 -4.53 4.78 -26.78
N SER A 20 -4.40 6.09 -26.99
CA SER A 20 -3.98 7.01 -25.95
C SER A 20 -4.91 6.89 -24.74
N ASP A 21 -4.33 7.03 -23.55
CA ASP A 21 -5.00 7.20 -22.26
C ASP A 21 -5.72 5.97 -21.68
N LEU A 22 -4.97 5.17 -20.91
CA LEU A 22 -5.06 5.14 -19.44
C LEU A 22 -4.08 4.06 -18.94
N THR A 23 -2.82 4.41 -18.71
CA THR A 23 -1.94 3.56 -17.89
C THR A 23 -2.39 3.67 -16.43
N LEU A 24 -3.53 3.06 -16.11
CA LEU A 24 -3.71 2.52 -14.77
C LEU A 24 -2.59 1.49 -14.60
N PRO A 25 -1.74 1.59 -13.55
CA PRO A 25 -0.92 0.46 -13.17
C PRO A 25 -1.89 -0.63 -12.76
N TYR A 26 -2.23 -1.54 -13.68
CA TYR A 26 -2.90 -2.78 -13.36
C TYR A 26 -1.90 -3.65 -12.59
N GLN A 27 -1.72 -3.28 -11.32
CA GLN A 27 -1.74 -4.16 -10.17
C GLN A 27 -1.14 -5.54 -10.48
N GLN A 28 0.19 -5.59 -10.55
CA GLN A 28 1.01 -6.81 -10.56
C GLN A 28 0.92 -7.56 -9.20
N ASP A 29 -0.22 -7.51 -8.54
CA ASP A 29 -0.47 -7.96 -7.18
C ASP A 29 -1.16 -9.33 -7.20
N THR A 30 -1.85 -9.63 -8.30
CA THR A 30 -2.67 -10.84 -8.45
C THR A 30 -1.85 -12.11 -8.69
N LEU A 31 -0.54 -12.00 -8.93
CA LEU A 31 0.30 -13.13 -9.35
C LEU A 31 1.50 -13.42 -8.44
N LYS A 32 1.70 -12.67 -7.35
CA LYS A 32 2.97 -12.68 -6.60
C LYS A 32 2.94 -13.28 -5.20
N ASN A 33 2.04 -14.24 -4.94
CA ASN A 33 2.24 -15.17 -3.83
C ASN A 33 1.45 -16.47 -4.05
N MET A 34 1.92 -17.29 -4.99
CA MET A 34 1.58 -18.72 -5.02
C MET A 34 2.32 -19.49 -3.91
N ASN A 35 2.41 -18.91 -2.71
CA ASN A 35 2.98 -19.60 -1.57
C ASN A 35 1.91 -20.56 -1.02
N MET A 36 2.25 -21.83 -0.92
CA MET A 36 1.38 -22.84 -0.32
C MET A 36 1.71 -22.93 1.16
N GLN A 37 0.71 -22.83 2.02
CA GLN A 37 0.85 -23.03 3.46
C GLN A 37 -0.03 -24.20 3.92
N ASN A 38 0.34 -24.81 5.04
CA ASN A 38 -0.51 -25.82 5.67
C ASN A 38 -1.60 -25.13 6.48
N CYS A 39 -2.82 -25.62 6.36
CA CYS A 39 -3.93 -25.17 7.18
C CYS A 39 -3.62 -25.42 8.67
N PRO A 40 -3.73 -24.41 9.57
CA PRO A 40 -3.43 -24.58 11.00
C PRO A 40 -4.40 -25.56 11.70
N TYR A 41 -5.50 -25.87 11.04
CA TYR A 41 -6.61 -26.62 11.59
C TYR A 41 -6.65 -28.09 11.18
N CYS A 42 -6.46 -28.37 9.88
CA CYS A 42 -6.52 -29.73 9.32
C CYS A 42 -5.20 -30.18 8.70
N LYS A 43 -4.17 -29.34 8.70
CA LYS A 43 -2.81 -29.59 8.17
C LYS A 43 -2.73 -29.84 6.66
N GLU A 44 -3.84 -29.71 5.95
CA GLU A 44 -3.89 -29.84 4.48
C GLU A 44 -3.23 -28.64 3.79
N LYS A 45 -2.66 -28.85 2.59
CA LYS A 45 -2.01 -27.77 1.83
C LYS A 45 -3.06 -26.85 1.18
N ILE A 46 -2.92 -25.55 1.42
CA ILE A 46 -3.81 -24.50 0.92
C ILE A 46 -2.99 -23.28 0.46
N TYR A 47 -3.61 -22.40 -0.33
CA TYR A 47 -2.96 -21.16 -0.76
C TYR A 47 -2.83 -20.18 0.41
N SER A 48 -1.73 -19.44 0.49
CA SER A 48 -1.49 -18.45 1.56
C SER A 48 -2.50 -17.29 1.55
N ASN A 49 -3.07 -16.99 0.39
CA ASN A 49 -4.12 -15.98 0.23
C ASN A 49 -5.55 -16.54 0.40
N ALA A 50 -5.71 -17.79 0.80
CA ALA A 50 -7.04 -18.37 1.01
C ALA A 50 -7.66 -17.85 2.30
N LEU A 51 -8.82 -17.17 2.19
CA LEU A 51 -9.61 -16.72 3.33
C LEU A 51 -10.28 -17.89 4.08
N VAL A 52 -10.57 -18.99 3.37
CA VAL A 52 -11.26 -20.17 3.93
C VAL A 52 -10.59 -21.44 3.46
N CYS A 53 -10.38 -22.39 4.36
CA CYS A 53 -9.82 -23.70 4.00
C CYS A 53 -10.83 -24.52 3.18
N ARG A 54 -10.45 -24.99 2.00
CA ARG A 54 -11.29 -25.87 1.15
C ARG A 54 -11.70 -27.18 1.82
N TYR A 55 -10.89 -27.68 2.76
CA TYR A 55 -11.06 -29.00 3.36
C TYR A 55 -11.85 -28.95 4.66
N CYS A 56 -11.44 -28.12 5.63
CA CYS A 56 -12.14 -28.01 6.90
C CYS A 56 -13.19 -26.89 6.95
N LYS A 57 -13.31 -26.08 5.88
CA LYS A 57 -14.27 -24.97 5.76
C LYS A 57 -14.24 -23.98 6.92
N ARG A 58 -13.08 -23.84 7.56
CA ARG A 58 -12.83 -22.84 8.61
C ARG A 58 -12.17 -21.61 8.01
N ASP A 59 -12.52 -20.45 8.54
CA ASP A 59 -11.89 -19.18 8.20
C ASP A 59 -10.43 -19.15 8.65
N LEU A 60 -9.56 -18.68 7.78
CA LEU A 60 -8.16 -18.47 8.06
C LEU A 60 -7.94 -17.03 8.56
N PRO A 61 -7.01 -16.83 9.52
CA PRO A 61 -6.61 -15.49 9.90
C PRO A 61 -5.95 -14.79 8.70
N ASP A 62 -6.48 -13.63 8.32
CA ASP A 62 -5.93 -12.82 7.24
C ASP A 62 -4.60 -12.19 7.66
N MET A 63 -3.51 -12.64 7.03
CA MET A 63 -2.17 -12.07 7.23
C MET A 63 -1.98 -10.74 6.51
N THR A 64 -2.96 -10.27 5.74
CA THR A 64 -2.99 -8.90 5.14
C THR A 64 -3.25 -7.83 6.20
N THR A 65 -3.47 -8.23 7.45
CA THR A 65 -3.20 -7.33 8.57
C THR A 65 -1.69 -7.15 8.63
N LEU A 66 -1.17 -6.20 7.82
CA LEU A 66 0.09 -5.54 8.14
C LEU A 66 0.05 -5.34 9.64
N PRO A 67 1.05 -5.82 10.41
CA PRO A 67 1.20 -5.30 11.74
C PRO A 67 1.34 -3.80 11.50
N SER A 68 0.28 -3.04 11.80
CA SER A 68 0.42 -1.68 12.27
C SER A 68 1.25 -1.84 13.53
N GLN A 69 2.55 -2.00 13.33
CA GLN A 69 3.56 -1.96 14.34
C GLN A 69 3.50 -0.50 14.75
N SER A 70 2.60 -0.21 15.69
CA SER A 70 2.35 1.09 16.24
C SER A 70 3.64 1.50 16.95
N ASN A 71 4.51 2.05 16.13
CA ASN A 71 5.82 2.52 16.48
C ASN A 71 5.59 3.80 17.28
N ASN A 72 5.25 3.63 18.55
CA ASN A 72 4.91 4.70 19.51
C ASN A 72 6.08 5.68 19.75
N TRP A 73 7.25 5.40 19.18
CA TRP A 73 8.39 6.32 19.15
C TRP A 73 8.25 7.42 18.09
N ILE A 74 7.51 7.20 17.01
CA ILE A 74 7.27 8.22 15.98
C ILE A 74 6.64 9.50 16.57
N PRO A 75 5.55 9.44 17.36
CA PRO A 75 5.01 10.64 18.00
C PRO A 75 5.98 11.25 19.02
N ALA A 76 6.78 10.44 19.71
CA ALA A 76 7.79 10.94 20.65
C ALA A 76 8.91 11.74 19.93
N LEU A 77 9.37 11.27 18.77
CA LEU A 77 10.35 11.98 17.97
C LEU A 77 9.80 13.31 17.44
N LEU A 78 8.58 13.29 16.90
CA LEU A 78 7.93 14.51 16.40
C LEU A 78 7.73 15.56 17.51
N ALA A 79 7.28 15.13 18.69
CA ALA A 79 7.14 16.02 19.84
C ALA A 79 8.48 16.62 20.27
N SER A 80 9.54 15.81 20.33
CA SER A 80 10.88 16.29 20.70
C SER A 80 11.42 17.34 19.71
N ALA A 81 11.22 17.12 18.41
CA ALA A 81 11.68 18.03 17.37
C ALA A 81 10.99 19.40 17.47
N LEU A 82 9.68 19.42 17.74
CA LEU A 82 8.92 20.67 17.91
C LEU A 82 9.37 21.45 19.16
N ILE A 83 9.61 20.76 20.27
CA ILE A 83 10.06 21.40 21.52
C ILE A 83 11.46 22.00 21.35
N VAL A 84 12.40 21.23 20.78
CA VAL A 84 13.78 21.69 20.56
C VAL A 84 13.81 22.87 19.60
N THR A 85 13.06 22.80 18.49
CA THR A 85 13.02 23.90 17.51
C THR A 85 12.39 25.15 18.10
N GLY A 86 11.27 25.01 18.83
CA GLY A 86 10.60 26.15 19.47
C GLY A 86 11.47 26.84 20.53
N THR A 87 12.15 26.07 21.38
CA THR A 87 13.03 26.63 22.42
C THR A 87 14.25 27.32 21.82
N ALA A 88 14.87 26.75 20.79
CA ALA A 88 15.99 27.38 20.08
C ALA A 88 15.57 28.71 19.42
N PHE A 89 14.39 28.75 18.78
CA PHE A 89 13.87 29.95 18.14
C PHE A 89 13.62 31.09 19.14
N LEU A 90 12.99 30.77 20.28
CA LEU A 90 12.75 31.74 21.34
C LEU A 90 14.06 32.26 21.95
N ALA A 91 15.03 31.37 22.19
CA ALA A 91 16.35 31.76 22.69
C ALA A 91 17.09 32.68 21.69
N TYR A 92 17.04 32.36 20.40
CA TYR A 92 17.67 33.17 19.35
C TYR A 92 17.13 34.61 19.33
N GLU A 93 15.81 34.81 19.33
CA GLU A 93 15.25 36.17 19.33
C GLU A 93 15.59 36.93 20.62
N PHE A 94 15.61 36.25 21.78
CA PHE A 94 16.03 36.89 23.03
C PHE A 94 17.49 37.35 22.99
N PHE A 95 18.39 36.51 22.48
CA PHE A 95 19.82 36.84 22.34
C PHE A 95 20.04 37.97 21.34
N LYS A 96 19.34 37.95 20.21
CA LYS A 96 19.40 38.99 19.20
C LYS A 96 18.94 40.34 19.73
N GLU A 97 17.82 40.37 20.46
CA GLU A 97 17.35 41.58 21.13
C GLU A 97 18.42 42.09 22.10
N ARG A 98 19.01 41.21 22.92
CA ARG A 98 20.10 41.56 23.86
C ARG A 98 21.32 42.15 23.17
N GLN A 99 21.73 41.67 22.00
CA GLN A 99 22.85 42.25 21.24
C GLN A 99 22.52 43.66 20.73
N ASN A 100 21.29 43.90 20.29
CA ASN A 100 20.83 45.20 19.79
C ASN A 100 20.79 46.33 20.85
N TRP A 101 20.93 46.00 22.14
CA TRP A 101 21.14 46.99 23.19
C TRP A 101 22.62 47.39 23.29
N VAL A 102 23.53 46.42 23.18
CA VAL A 102 24.98 46.63 23.31
C VAL A 102 25.54 47.46 22.14
N ASP A 103 25.04 47.25 20.93
CA ASP A 103 25.51 48.00 19.75
C ASP A 103 24.99 49.45 19.70
N ARG A 104 24.11 49.85 20.62
CA ARG A 104 23.46 51.17 20.65
C ARG A 104 24.13 52.17 21.60
N GLU A 105 25.21 51.77 22.26
CA GLU A 105 26.07 52.56 23.15
C GLU A 105 27.43 52.79 22.52
#